data_AF-A0A7G8VCQ3-F1
#
_entry.id   AF-A0A7G8VCQ3-F1
#
_cell.length_a   1.000
_cell.length_b   1.000
_cell.length_c   1.000
_cell.angle_alpha   90.00
_cell.angle_beta   90.00
_cell.angle_gamma   90.00
#
_symmetry.space_group_name_H-M   'P 1'
#
loop_
_entity.id
_entity.type
_entity.pdbx_description
1 polymer ?
#
loop_
_entity_poly.entity_id
_entity_poly.type
_entity_poly.pdbx_seq_one_letter_code
_entity_poly.pdbx_strand_id
1 'polypeptide(L)'
;MTKIFDVVPGWIYAAVIALLLFFMLGQRVQVSNAKAATARAQVALADARTQAVQAAQKAEEDARTEETRREAEKQEVIDHARQQTEAALAAARDADAAADKLRGQLTAYVAAVRRATTNPSTSSRSTPADDPIGVLADVLSRADARAGILAKFADSAHIAGTACERYADGLQPPSR
;
A
#
# COMPACT_ATOMS: atom_id res chain seq x y z
N MET A 1 1.55 -7.64 101.76
CA MET A 1 1.42 -7.58 100.29
C MET A 1 1.78 -6.18 99.75
N THR A 2 2.85 -5.53 100.21
CA THR A 2 3.23 -4.16 99.76
C THR A 2 4.69 -3.85 100.14
N LYS A 3 5.69 -4.59 99.61
CA LYS A 3 7.12 -4.25 99.83
C LYS A 3 8.02 -4.31 98.60
N ILE A 4 7.44 -4.35 97.40
CA ILE A 4 8.18 -4.19 96.14
C ILE A 4 8.18 -2.73 95.65
N PHE A 5 7.24 -1.91 96.12
CA PHE A 5 7.12 -0.51 95.68
C PHE A 5 8.02 0.50 96.43
N ASP A 6 8.64 0.13 97.56
CA ASP A 6 9.53 1.02 98.34
C ASP A 6 11.04 0.87 98.02
N VAL A 7 11.42 -0.15 97.24
CA VAL A 7 12.83 -0.39 96.83
C VAL A 7 13.17 0.32 95.52
N VAL A 8 12.16 0.62 94.71
CA VAL A 8 12.31 1.18 93.38
C VAL A 8 11.83 2.63 93.40
N PRO A 9 12.73 3.62 93.45
CA PRO A 9 12.34 5.03 93.50
C PRO A 9 11.42 5.41 92.32
N GLY A 10 10.39 6.22 92.58
CA GLY A 10 9.27 6.47 91.66
C GLY A 10 9.63 6.98 90.26
N TRP A 11 10.82 7.57 90.07
CA TRP A 11 11.34 7.98 88.76
C TRP A 11 11.59 6.79 87.82
N ILE A 12 11.79 5.58 88.34
CA ILE A 12 12.00 4.38 87.52
C ILE A 12 10.70 3.99 86.80
N TYR A 13 9.54 4.08 87.46
CA TYR A 13 8.25 3.84 86.80
C TYR A 13 7.98 4.88 85.70
N ALA A 14 8.29 6.15 85.95
CA ALA A 14 8.19 7.21 84.95
C ALA A 14 9.13 6.95 83.76
N ALA A 15 10.37 6.50 84.00
CA ALA A 15 11.33 6.15 82.95
C ALA A 15 10.88 4.95 82.11
N VAL A 16 10.33 3.91 82.74
CA VAL A 16 9.79 2.73 82.03
C VAL A 16 8.57 3.11 81.17
N ILE A 17 7.65 3.92 81.70
CA ILE A 17 6.49 4.40 80.94
C ILE A 17 6.95 5.28 79.76
N ALA A 18 7.93 6.16 79.97
CA ALA A 18 8.48 6.99 78.90
C ALA A 18 9.15 6.14 77.80
N LEU A 19 9.90 5.09 78.17
CA LEU A 19 10.49 4.15 77.22
C LEU A 19 9.43 3.37 76.44
N LEU A 20 8.36 2.92 77.10
CA LEU A 20 7.25 2.22 76.44
C LEU A 20 6.51 3.12 75.45
N LEU A 21 6.24 4.38 75.82
CA LEU A 21 5.61 5.36 74.92
C LEU A 21 6.52 5.71 73.74
N PHE A 22 7.83 5.89 73.98
CA PHE A 22 8.80 6.14 72.92
C PHE A 22 8.89 4.95 71.96
N PHE A 23 8.92 3.72 72.49
CA PHE A 23 8.92 2.50 71.68
C PHE A 23 7.62 2.36 70.86
N MET A 24 6.46 2.62 71.46
CA MET A 24 5.17 2.53 70.75
C MET A 24 5.05 3.58 69.63
N LEU A 25 5.57 4.80 69.87
CA LEU A 25 5.60 5.85 68.85
C LEU A 25 6.58 5.49 67.72
N GLY A 26 7.74 4.92 68.06
CA GLY A 26 8.70 4.39 67.10
C GLY A 26 8.11 3.28 66.20
N GLN A 27 7.38 2.32 66.79
CA GLN A 27 6.67 1.29 66.04
C GLN A 27 5.62 1.86 65.08
N ARG A 28 4.86 2.89 65.50
CA ARG A 28 3.87 3.56 64.63
C ARG A 28 4.53 4.22 63.42
N VAL A 29 5.66 4.91 63.61
CA VAL A 29 6.42 5.55 62.52
C VAL A 29 6.98 4.52 61.53
N GLN A 30 7.50 3.40 62.04
CA GLN A 30 7.99 2.34 61.15
C GLN A 30 6.87 1.71 60.32
N VAL A 31 5.71 1.44 60.94
CA VAL A 31 4.55 0.88 60.23
C VAL A 31 3.96 1.87 59.22
N SER A 32 3.91 3.17 59.52
CA SER A 32 3.46 4.17 58.55
C SER A 32 4.42 4.31 57.38
N ASN A 33 5.74 4.27 57.64
CA ASN A 33 6.75 4.33 56.59
C ASN A 33 6.72 3.08 55.70
N ALA A 34 6.50 1.90 56.28
CA ALA A 34 6.33 0.65 55.53
C ALA A 34 5.07 0.67 54.63
N LYS A 35 3.93 1.14 55.15
CA LYS A 35 2.70 1.31 54.36
C LYS A 35 2.86 2.37 53.25
N ALA A 36 3.58 3.46 53.53
CA ALA A 36 3.90 4.47 52.53
C ALA A 36 4.81 3.91 51.42
N ALA A 37 5.77 3.05 51.76
CA ALA A 37 6.63 2.39 50.78
C ALA A 37 5.82 1.45 49.86
N THR A 38 4.88 0.67 50.40
CA THR A 38 4.00 -0.20 49.58
C THR A 38 3.06 0.60 48.69
N ALA A 39 2.48 1.70 49.19
CA ALA A 39 1.60 2.57 48.41
C ALA A 39 2.35 3.23 47.25
N ARG A 40 3.57 3.73 47.51
CA ARG A 40 4.45 4.29 46.46
C ARG A 40 4.83 3.25 45.42
N ALA A 41 5.12 2.02 45.82
CA ALA A 41 5.42 0.93 44.90
C ALA A 41 4.24 0.59 43.98
N GLN A 42 3.01 0.57 44.50
CA GLN A 42 1.81 0.36 43.68
C GLN A 42 1.56 1.51 42.70
N VAL A 43 1.74 2.76 43.13
CA VAL A 43 1.60 3.93 42.25
C VAL A 43 2.67 3.93 41.16
N ALA A 44 3.93 3.64 41.50
CA ALA A 44 5.01 3.54 40.50
C ALA A 44 4.74 2.43 39.48
N LEU A 45 4.18 1.29 39.92
CA LEU A 45 3.81 0.21 39.01
C LEU A 45 2.58 0.56 38.16
N ALA A 46 1.61 1.29 38.69
CA ALA A 46 0.47 1.80 37.93
C ALA A 46 0.93 2.83 36.88
N ASP A 47 1.81 3.75 37.24
CA ASP A 47 2.39 4.75 36.34
C ASP A 47 3.23 4.11 35.22
N ALA A 48 4.08 3.14 35.58
CA ALA A 48 4.84 2.36 34.60
C ALA A 48 3.91 1.60 33.63
N ARG A 49 2.79 1.04 34.11
CA ARG A 49 1.79 0.40 33.25
C ARG A 49 1.10 1.40 32.33
N THR A 50 0.72 2.57 32.82
CA THR A 50 0.08 3.60 31.98
C THR A 50 1.04 4.11 30.91
N GLN A 51 2.32 4.33 31.25
CA GLN A 51 3.34 4.72 30.28
C GLN A 51 3.56 3.61 29.24
N ALA A 52 3.59 2.34 29.66
CA ALA A 52 3.72 1.21 28.74
C ALA A 52 2.53 1.12 27.77
N VAL A 53 1.30 1.32 28.26
CA VAL A 53 0.09 1.32 27.42
C VAL A 53 0.10 2.50 26.43
N GLN A 54 0.46 3.70 26.89
CA GLN A 54 0.57 4.87 26.02
C GLN A 54 1.66 4.70 24.96
N ALA A 55 2.81 4.16 25.34
CA ALA A 55 3.89 3.85 24.40
C ALA A 55 3.46 2.79 23.37
N ALA A 56 2.72 1.77 23.79
CA ALA A 56 2.17 0.75 22.90
C ALA A 56 1.12 1.33 21.94
N GLN A 57 0.21 2.18 22.42
CA GLN A 57 -0.79 2.87 21.58
C GLN A 57 -0.12 3.75 20.54
N LYS A 58 0.86 4.54 20.95
CA LYS A 58 1.62 5.39 20.02
C LYS A 58 2.37 4.55 18.98
N ALA A 59 3.00 3.45 19.39
CA ALA A 59 3.68 2.55 18.46
C ALA A 59 2.70 1.91 17.46
N GLU A 60 1.47 1.58 17.89
CA GLU A 60 0.41 1.09 17.01
C GLU A 60 -0.08 2.17 16.03
N GLU A 61 -0.27 3.39 16.49
CA GLU A 61 -0.64 4.54 15.64
C GLU A 61 0.44 4.81 14.59
N ASP A 62 1.70 4.90 15.00
CA ASP A 62 2.86 5.09 14.11
C ASP A 62 2.95 3.96 13.07
N ALA A 63 2.74 2.70 13.49
CA ALA A 63 2.71 1.55 12.60
C ALA A 63 1.54 1.63 11.59
N ARG A 64 0.34 1.97 12.05
CA ARG A 64 -0.85 2.12 11.19
C ARG A 64 -0.68 3.25 10.18
N THR A 65 -0.08 4.37 10.58
CA THR A 65 0.22 5.48 9.66
C THR A 65 1.19 5.05 8.57
N GLU A 66 2.24 4.32 8.94
CA GLU A 66 3.22 3.80 7.99
C GLU A 66 2.62 2.74 7.05
N GLU A 67 1.77 1.85 7.55
CA GLU A 67 1.00 0.91 6.72
C GLU A 67 0.10 1.65 5.74
N THR A 68 -0.66 2.64 6.21
CA THR A 68 -1.54 3.47 5.37
C THR A 68 -0.75 4.20 4.28
N ARG A 69 0.42 4.74 4.62
CA ARG A 69 1.33 5.40 3.66
C ARG A 69 1.77 4.40 2.57
N ARG A 70 2.21 3.21 2.96
CA ARG A 70 2.64 2.15 2.02
C ARG A 70 1.50 1.64 1.15
N GLU A 71 0.28 1.56 1.69
CA GLU A 71 -0.90 1.20 0.91
C GLU A 71 -1.27 2.27 -0.11
N ALA A 72 -1.22 3.55 0.28
CA ALA A 72 -1.48 4.67 -0.63
C ALA A 72 -0.49 4.70 -1.81
N GLU A 73 0.81 4.50 -1.54
CA GLU A 73 1.84 4.45 -2.59
C GLU A 73 1.61 3.28 -3.55
N LYS A 74 1.26 2.09 -3.05
CA LYS A 74 0.90 0.95 -3.90
C LYS A 74 -0.34 1.23 -4.74
N GLN A 75 -1.35 1.84 -4.14
CA GLN A 75 -2.59 2.15 -4.81
C GLN A 75 -2.37 3.14 -5.95
N GLU A 76 -1.52 4.14 -5.76
CA GLU A 76 -1.15 5.09 -6.82
C GLU A 76 -0.49 4.38 -8.02
N VAL A 77 0.42 3.43 -7.78
CA VAL A 77 1.04 2.63 -8.86
C VAL A 77 -0.02 1.81 -9.61
N ILE A 78 -0.94 1.17 -8.88
CA ILE A 78 -2.03 0.37 -9.45
C ILE A 78 -2.96 1.26 -10.29
N ASP A 79 -3.38 2.40 -9.75
CA ASP A 79 -4.31 3.32 -10.40
C ASP A 79 -3.70 3.89 -11.67
N HIS A 80 -2.41 4.25 -11.64
CA HIS A 80 -1.72 4.71 -12.83
C HIS A 80 -1.60 3.62 -13.91
N ALA A 81 -1.21 2.39 -13.53
CA ALA A 81 -1.14 1.28 -14.46
C ALA A 81 -2.52 0.98 -15.09
N ARG A 82 -3.59 1.09 -14.29
CA ARG A 82 -4.97 0.93 -14.74
C ARG A 82 -5.36 2.03 -15.75
N GLN A 83 -5.07 3.29 -15.44
CA GLN A 83 -5.34 4.40 -16.37
C GLN A 83 -4.63 4.22 -17.71
N GLN A 84 -3.35 3.83 -17.69
CA GLN A 84 -2.61 3.56 -18.94
C GLN A 84 -3.20 2.37 -19.70
N THR A 85 -3.62 1.31 -19.00
CA THR A 85 -4.28 0.16 -19.62
C THR A 85 -5.60 0.55 -20.27
N GLU A 86 -6.42 1.35 -19.59
CA GLU A 86 -7.69 1.83 -20.14
C GLU A 86 -7.47 2.73 -21.37
N ALA A 87 -6.45 3.61 -21.34
CA ALA A 87 -6.07 4.44 -22.48
C ALA A 87 -5.57 3.61 -23.67
N ALA A 88 -4.70 2.61 -23.44
CA ALA A 88 -4.21 1.71 -24.49
C ALA A 88 -5.35 0.88 -25.10
N LEU A 89 -6.29 0.40 -24.28
CA LEU A 89 -7.48 -0.31 -24.77
C LEU A 89 -8.40 0.59 -25.61
N ALA A 90 -8.57 1.86 -25.22
CA ALA A 90 -9.33 2.81 -26.02
C ALA A 90 -8.66 3.07 -27.37
N ALA A 91 -7.35 3.36 -27.37
CA ALA A 91 -6.57 3.56 -28.59
C ALA A 91 -6.59 2.33 -29.51
N ALA A 92 -6.51 1.12 -28.94
CA ALA A 92 -6.61 -0.12 -29.70
C ALA A 92 -7.99 -0.29 -30.36
N ARG A 93 -9.08 0.06 -29.67
CA ARG A 93 -10.44 0.02 -30.27
C ARG A 93 -10.60 1.02 -31.40
N ASP A 94 -10.07 2.24 -31.23
CA ASP A 94 -10.11 3.27 -32.27
C ASP A 94 -9.30 2.85 -33.50
N ALA A 95 -8.13 2.24 -33.29
CA ALA A 95 -7.29 1.68 -34.35
C ALA A 95 -7.99 0.51 -35.07
N ASP A 96 -8.59 -0.42 -34.32
CA ASP A 96 -9.33 -1.56 -34.88
C ASP A 96 -10.52 -1.06 -35.74
N ALA A 97 -11.27 -0.04 -35.27
CA ALA A 97 -12.37 0.57 -36.01
C ALA A 97 -11.90 1.30 -37.30
N ALA A 98 -10.77 2.02 -37.22
CA ALA A 98 -10.17 2.66 -38.39
C ALA A 98 -9.69 1.62 -39.42
N ALA A 99 -9.08 0.54 -38.97
CA ALA A 99 -8.62 -0.56 -39.81
C ALA A 99 -9.78 -1.25 -40.54
N ASP A 100 -10.88 -1.54 -39.84
CA ASP A 100 -12.07 -2.15 -40.44
C ASP A 100 -12.72 -1.24 -41.49
N LYS A 101 -12.79 0.07 -41.21
CA LYS A 101 -13.26 1.06 -42.20
C LYS A 101 -12.37 1.06 -43.45
N LEU A 102 -11.05 1.06 -43.28
CA LEU A 102 -10.09 1.03 -44.38
C LEU A 102 -10.22 -0.26 -45.20
N ARG A 103 -10.36 -1.42 -44.55
CA ARG A 103 -10.58 -2.71 -45.23
C ARG A 103 -11.88 -2.71 -46.04
N GLY A 104 -12.94 -2.12 -45.51
CA GLY A 104 -14.21 -1.95 -46.23
C GLY A 104 -14.06 -1.08 -47.48
N GLN A 105 -13.40 0.08 -47.35
CA GLN A 105 -13.12 0.97 -48.47
C GLN A 105 -12.24 0.32 -49.54
N LEU A 106 -11.21 -0.42 -49.12
CA LEU A 106 -10.30 -1.12 -50.01
C LEU A 106 -10.99 -2.26 -50.77
N THR A 107 -11.86 -3.03 -50.09
CA THR A 107 -12.67 -4.07 -50.72
C THR A 107 -13.62 -3.49 -51.76
N ALA A 108 -14.29 -2.37 -51.44
CA ALA A 108 -15.16 -1.67 -52.39
C ALA A 108 -14.38 -1.13 -53.60
N TYR A 109 -13.17 -0.60 -53.37
CA TYR A 109 -12.28 -0.11 -54.43
C TYR A 109 -11.82 -1.23 -55.36
N VAL A 110 -11.32 -2.34 -54.82
CA VAL A 110 -10.91 -3.53 -55.61
C VAL A 110 -12.08 -4.05 -56.44
N ALA A 111 -13.28 -4.14 -55.85
CA ALA A 111 -14.49 -4.55 -56.58
C ALA A 111 -14.87 -3.58 -57.71
N ALA A 112 -14.76 -2.26 -57.48
CA ALA A 112 -15.05 -1.25 -58.49
C ALA A 112 -14.07 -1.32 -59.68
N VAL A 113 -12.76 -1.46 -59.41
CA VAL A 113 -11.74 -1.63 -60.44
C VAL A 113 -11.97 -2.91 -61.25
N ARG A 114 -12.30 -4.03 -60.57
CA ARG A 114 -12.62 -5.29 -61.24
C ARG A 114 -13.83 -5.14 -62.17
N ARG A 115 -14.90 -4.47 -61.74
CA ARG A 115 -16.08 -4.21 -62.59
C ARG A 115 -15.74 -3.36 -63.81
N ALA A 116 -14.94 -2.30 -63.62
CA ALA A 116 -14.53 -1.41 -64.71
C ALA A 116 -13.67 -2.11 -65.76
N THR A 117 -12.81 -3.04 -65.34
CA THR A 117 -11.93 -3.83 -66.23
C THR A 117 -12.65 -4.99 -66.93
N THR A 118 -13.80 -5.46 -66.42
CA THR A 118 -14.63 -6.50 -67.06
C THR A 118 -15.63 -5.98 -68.11
N ASN A 119 -15.67 -4.68 -68.43
CA ASN A 119 -16.56 -4.15 -69.46
C ASN A 119 -16.17 -4.68 -70.86
N PRO A 120 -17.07 -5.32 -71.62
CA PRO A 120 -16.73 -6.09 -72.82
C PRO A 120 -16.50 -5.27 -74.10
N SER A 121 -16.33 -3.94 -74.03
CA SER A 121 -16.36 -3.09 -75.24
C SER A 121 -15.05 -3.01 -76.04
N THR A 122 -13.95 -3.64 -75.62
CA THR A 122 -12.73 -3.68 -76.44
C THR A 122 -11.96 -4.99 -76.32
N SER A 123 -11.94 -5.75 -77.42
CA SER A 123 -10.85 -6.60 -77.90
C SER A 123 -10.45 -7.83 -77.08
N SER A 124 -10.71 -8.99 -77.67
CA SER A 124 -9.97 -10.25 -77.47
C SER A 124 -8.45 -10.03 -77.59
N ARG A 125 -7.71 -10.20 -76.48
CA ARG A 125 -6.42 -10.92 -76.40
C ARG A 125 -5.82 -10.79 -74.99
N SER A 126 -5.39 -11.93 -74.47
CA SER A 126 -4.73 -12.19 -73.18
C SER A 126 -5.66 -12.36 -71.97
N THR A 127 -5.54 -13.54 -71.35
CA THR A 127 -6.01 -13.86 -70.01
C THR A 127 -5.47 -12.80 -69.04
N PRO A 128 -6.29 -12.17 -68.18
CA PRO A 128 -5.76 -11.28 -67.15
C PRO A 128 -4.99 -12.12 -66.15
N ALA A 129 -3.67 -12.21 -66.36
CA ALA A 129 -2.75 -12.79 -65.42
C ALA A 129 -2.45 -11.70 -64.38
N ASP A 130 -2.80 -12.03 -63.13
CA ASP A 130 -2.55 -11.29 -61.89
C ASP A 130 -3.52 -10.14 -61.55
N ASP A 131 -4.05 -10.17 -60.32
CA ASP A 131 -4.80 -9.10 -59.65
C ASP A 131 -3.85 -8.34 -58.71
N PRO A 132 -2.98 -7.45 -59.24
CA PRO A 132 -1.93 -6.79 -58.45
C PRO A 132 -2.51 -5.89 -57.36
N ILE A 133 -3.70 -5.32 -57.57
CA ILE A 133 -4.38 -4.48 -56.58
C ILE A 133 -4.94 -5.34 -55.44
N GLY A 134 -5.53 -6.50 -55.75
CA GLY A 134 -5.96 -7.47 -54.76
C GLY A 134 -4.80 -7.98 -53.89
N VAL A 135 -3.64 -8.26 -54.50
CA VAL A 135 -2.43 -8.67 -53.75
C VAL A 135 -1.93 -7.55 -52.84
N LEU A 136 -1.86 -6.30 -53.33
CA LEU A 136 -1.45 -5.15 -52.52
C LEU A 136 -2.41 -4.96 -51.33
N ALA A 137 -3.71 -5.13 -51.55
CA ALA A 137 -4.73 -5.02 -50.51
C ALA A 137 -4.60 -6.11 -49.44
N ASP A 138 -4.33 -7.35 -49.86
CA ASP A 138 -4.07 -8.47 -48.96
C ASP A 138 -2.78 -8.27 -48.13
N VAL A 139 -1.69 -7.83 -48.77
CA VAL A 139 -0.43 -7.52 -48.08
C VAL A 139 -0.62 -6.39 -47.07
N LEU A 140 -1.30 -5.30 -47.44
CA LEU A 140 -1.59 -4.19 -46.53
C LEU A 140 -2.41 -4.66 -45.33
N SER A 141 -3.46 -5.46 -45.57
CA SER A 141 -4.32 -6.00 -44.50
C SER A 141 -3.53 -6.87 -43.53
N ARG A 142 -2.66 -7.76 -44.03
CA ARG A 142 -1.80 -8.59 -43.17
C ARG A 142 -0.73 -7.80 -42.43
N ALA A 143 -0.15 -6.78 -43.07
CA ALA A 143 0.84 -5.91 -42.45
C ALA A 143 0.22 -5.10 -41.29
N ASP A 144 -0.95 -4.50 -41.53
CA ASP A 144 -1.73 -3.78 -40.54
C ASP A 144 -2.14 -4.67 -39.36
N ALA A 145 -2.65 -5.87 -39.63
CA ALA A 145 -3.00 -6.82 -38.58
C ALA A 145 -1.79 -7.21 -37.70
N ARG A 146 -0.62 -7.42 -38.31
CA ARG A 146 0.63 -7.68 -37.56
C ARG A 146 1.11 -6.48 -36.77
N ALA A 147 0.99 -5.27 -37.34
CA ALA A 147 1.31 -4.03 -36.64
C ALA A 147 0.42 -3.85 -35.39
N GLY A 148 -0.87 -4.16 -35.49
CA GLY A 148 -1.79 -4.12 -34.34
C GLY A 148 -1.43 -5.11 -33.23
N ILE A 149 -1.00 -6.33 -33.57
CA ILE A 149 -0.52 -7.31 -32.58
C ILE A 149 0.75 -6.79 -31.88
N LEU A 150 1.69 -6.23 -32.65
CA LEU A 150 2.93 -5.69 -32.10
C LEU A 150 2.67 -4.47 -31.21
N ALA A 151 1.74 -3.59 -31.59
CA ALA A 151 1.32 -2.45 -30.79
C ALA A 151 0.72 -2.90 -29.45
N LYS A 152 -0.22 -3.86 -29.47
CA LYS A 152 -0.81 -4.43 -28.24
C LYS A 152 0.25 -5.03 -27.31
N PHE A 153 1.24 -5.72 -27.87
CA PHE A 153 2.37 -6.24 -27.09
C PHE A 153 3.22 -5.10 -26.50
N ALA A 154 3.62 -4.13 -27.33
CA ALA A 154 4.44 -3.00 -26.92
C ALA A 154 3.78 -2.18 -25.81
N ASP A 155 2.48 -1.89 -25.94
CA ASP A 155 1.70 -1.19 -24.92
C ASP A 155 1.67 -1.98 -23.60
N SER A 156 1.40 -3.29 -23.65
CA SER A 156 1.40 -4.12 -22.44
C SER A 156 2.77 -4.19 -21.76
N ALA A 157 3.85 -4.30 -22.54
CA ALA A 157 5.21 -4.32 -22.03
C ALA A 157 5.60 -2.96 -21.44
N HIS A 158 5.21 -1.86 -22.07
CA HIS A 158 5.46 -0.52 -21.58
C HIS A 158 4.71 -0.24 -20.26
N ILE A 159 3.42 -0.60 -20.18
CA ILE A 159 2.63 -0.44 -18.95
C ILE A 159 3.23 -1.27 -17.81
N ALA A 160 3.61 -2.52 -18.07
CA ALA A 160 4.26 -3.36 -17.07
C ALA A 160 5.61 -2.78 -16.63
N GLY A 161 6.42 -2.30 -17.58
CA GLY A 161 7.72 -1.67 -17.29
C GLY A 161 7.59 -0.44 -16.42
N THR A 162 6.70 0.50 -16.79
CA THR A 162 6.49 1.73 -16.01
C THR A 162 5.89 1.46 -14.63
N ALA A 163 5.05 0.44 -14.49
CA ALA A 163 4.56 -0.01 -13.18
C ALA A 163 5.70 -0.58 -12.32
N CYS A 164 6.61 -1.37 -12.90
CA CYS A 164 7.78 -1.90 -12.19
C CYS A 164 8.73 -0.78 -11.74
N GLU A 165 9.02 0.19 -12.62
CA GLU A 165 9.88 1.34 -12.30
C GLU A 165 9.32 2.14 -11.11
N ARG A 166 8.03 2.48 -11.16
CA ARG A 166 7.39 3.24 -10.07
C ARG A 166 7.31 2.46 -8.76
N TYR A 167 7.05 1.16 -8.83
CA TYR A 167 7.09 0.33 -7.64
C TYR A 167 8.50 0.31 -7.03
N ALA A 168 9.54 0.21 -7.86
CA ALA A 168 10.92 0.28 -7.39
C ALA A 168 11.27 1.64 -6.79
N ASP A 169 10.80 2.75 -7.37
CA ASP A 169 10.98 4.10 -6.81
C ASP A 169 10.30 4.24 -5.45
N GLY A 170 9.09 3.68 -5.28
CA GLY A 170 8.38 3.66 -3.98
C GLY A 170 9.05 2.80 -2.90
N LEU A 171 9.97 1.90 -3.28
CA LEU A 171 10.78 1.13 -2.33
C LEU A 171 12.07 1.85 -1.91
N GLN A 172 12.45 2.93 -2.60
CA GLN A 172 13.65 3.67 -2.25
C GLN A 172 13.41 4.45 -0.95
N PRO A 173 14.41 4.45 -0.03
CA PRO A 173 14.32 5.31 1.14
C PRO A 173 14.25 6.78 0.70
N PRO A 174 13.52 7.64 1.43
CA PRO A 174 13.41 9.05 1.06
C PRO A 174 14.82 9.65 0.95
N SER A 175 15.10 10.29 -0.19
CA SER A 175 16.35 11.01 -0.40
C SER A 175 16.47 12.10 0.67
N ARG A 176 17.48 11.97 1.52
CA ARG A 176 17.74 12.83 2.68
C ARG A 176 18.09 14.25 2.27
#